data_AF-A0A6P4FU54-F1
#
_entry.id   AF-A0A6P4FU54-F1
#
_cell.length_a   1.000
_cell.length_b   1.000
_cell.length_c   1.000
_cell.angle_alpha   90.00
_cell.angle_beta   90.00
_cell.angle_gamma   90.00
#
_symmetry.space_group_name_H-M   'P 1'
#
loop_
_entity.id
_entity.type
_entity.pdbx_description
1 polymer ?
#
loop_
_entity_poly.entity_id
_entity_poly.type
_entity_poly.pdbx_seq_one_letter_code
_entity_poly.pdbx_strand_id
1 'polypeptide(L)'
;MCYVMVGCKYVANAYPRQFIMTAHPAAVGLVLSGTAFFTSVEMFYVVPMIFDPNGLMYKLVWLVAIFIVYNILGNMLACHRTSSSVASLPKDRQIPIPEEKHLWEHC
;
A
#
# COMPACT_ATOMS: atom_id res chain seq x y z
N MET A 1 -12.13 15.86 0.99
CA MET A 1 -11.81 14.49 0.52
C MET A 1 -12.80 13.93 -0.51
N CYS A 2 -14.08 14.33 -0.54
CA CYS A 2 -15.05 13.79 -1.52
C CYS A 2 -14.76 14.12 -3.00
N TYR A 3 -14.27 15.32 -3.33
CA TYR A 3 -14.06 15.71 -4.74
C TYR A 3 -12.96 14.91 -5.45
N VAL A 4 -11.88 14.58 -4.74
CA VAL A 4 -10.79 13.75 -5.28
C VAL A 4 -11.29 12.33 -5.57
N MET A 5 -12.11 11.78 -4.67
CA MET A 5 -12.73 10.46 -4.86
C MET A 5 -13.70 10.45 -6.05
N VAL A 6 -14.52 11.50 -6.22
CA VAL A 6 -15.45 11.62 -7.35
C VAL A 6 -14.68 11.76 -8.67
N GLY A 7 -13.63 12.58 -8.72
CA GLY A 7 -12.78 12.74 -9.89
C GLY A 7 -12.05 11.46 -10.28
N CYS A 8 -11.42 10.78 -9.32
CA CYS A 8 -10.77 9.49 -9.57
C CYS A 8 -11.77 8.43 -10.04
N LYS A 9 -12.97 8.38 -9.46
CA LYS A 9 -14.02 7.45 -9.89
C LYS A 9 -14.49 7.73 -11.32
N TYR A 10 -14.65 9.01 -11.68
CA TYR A 10 -15.00 9.39 -13.04
C TYR A 10 -13.92 8.96 -14.06
N VAL A 11 -12.65 9.26 -13.79
CA VAL A 11 -11.54 8.90 -14.69
C VAL A 11 -11.34 7.38 -14.75
N ALA A 12 -11.47 6.68 -13.64
CA ALA A 12 -11.39 5.22 -13.59
C ALA A 12 -12.50 4.56 -14.43
N ASN A 13 -13.71 5.11 -14.44
CA ASN A 13 -14.81 4.60 -15.26
C ASN A 13 -14.62 4.96 -16.75
N ALA A 14 -14.12 6.15 -17.05
CA ALA A 14 -13.94 6.61 -18.43
C ALA A 14 -12.74 5.94 -19.13
N TYR A 15 -11.65 5.69 -18.40
CA TYR A 15 -10.39 5.17 -18.94
C TYR A 15 -9.76 4.13 -18.00
N PRO A 16 -10.41 2.98 -17.76
CA PRO A 16 -10.01 2.03 -16.73
C PRO A 16 -8.58 1.49 -16.93
N ARG A 17 -8.21 1.18 -18.16
CA ARG A 17 -6.90 0.62 -18.47
C ARG A 17 -5.78 1.65 -18.26
N GLN A 18 -5.95 2.86 -18.77
CA GLN A 18 -4.98 3.95 -18.61
C GLN A 18 -4.85 4.35 -17.15
N PHE A 19 -5.98 4.45 -16.44
CA PHE A 19 -5.99 4.78 -15.02
C PHE A 19 -5.19 3.77 -14.20
N ILE A 20 -5.39 2.46 -14.41
CA ILE A 20 -4.61 1.42 -13.72
C ILE A 20 -3.13 1.54 -14.07
N MET A 21 -2.79 1.72 -15.36
CA MET A 21 -1.41 1.82 -15.83
C MET A 21 -0.67 3.05 -15.27
N THR A 22 -1.36 4.13 -14.90
CA THR A 22 -0.73 5.32 -14.31
C THR A 22 -0.81 5.35 -12.79
N ALA A 23 -1.99 5.08 -12.23
CA ALA A 23 -2.25 5.22 -10.81
C ALA A 23 -1.50 4.16 -9.99
N HIS A 24 -1.43 2.92 -10.47
CA HIS A 24 -0.73 1.85 -9.77
C HIS A 24 0.78 2.13 -9.62
N PRO A 25 1.56 2.40 -10.68
CA PRO A 25 2.99 2.69 -10.50
C PRO A 25 3.22 4.01 -9.75
N ALA A 26 2.35 5.01 -9.91
CA ALA A 26 2.46 6.26 -9.13
C ALA A 26 2.27 6.00 -7.62
N ALA A 27 1.27 5.21 -7.23
CA ALA A 27 1.04 4.84 -5.84
C ALA A 27 2.21 4.02 -5.27
N VAL A 28 2.70 3.03 -6.03
CA VAL A 28 3.89 2.24 -5.64
C VAL A 28 5.10 3.15 -5.45
N GLY A 29 5.36 4.06 -6.40
CA GLY A 29 6.47 5.01 -6.32
C GLY A 29 6.34 5.96 -5.13
N LEU A 30 5.13 6.43 -4.81
CA LEU A 30 4.87 7.28 -3.66
C LEU A 30 5.12 6.54 -2.34
N VAL A 31 4.69 5.28 -2.22
CA VAL A 31 4.95 4.49 -1.02
C VAL A 31 6.44 4.21 -0.85
N LEU A 32 7.15 3.84 -1.91
CA LEU A 32 8.59 3.57 -1.86
C LEU A 32 9.39 4.83 -1.50
N SER A 33 9.12 5.94 -2.18
CA SER A 33 9.81 7.21 -1.95
C SER A 33 9.48 7.79 -0.57
N GLY A 34 8.22 7.74 -0.14
CA GLY A 34 7.80 8.13 1.20
C GLY A 34 8.48 7.29 2.27
N THR A 35 8.47 5.96 2.14
CA THR A 35 9.11 5.05 3.09
C THR A 35 10.61 5.36 3.23
N ALA A 36 11.31 5.53 2.11
CA ALA A 36 12.73 5.87 2.12
C ALA A 36 12.99 7.24 2.76
N PHE A 37 12.22 8.26 2.38
CA PHE A 37 12.36 9.62 2.88
C PHE A 37 12.10 9.69 4.38
N PHE A 38 10.94 9.22 4.85
CA PHE A 38 10.57 9.30 6.26
C PHE A 38 11.51 8.48 7.13
N THR A 39 11.86 7.25 6.73
CA THR A 39 12.83 6.44 7.49
C THR A 39 14.18 7.16 7.58
N SER A 40 14.65 7.77 6.49
CA SER A 40 15.94 8.48 6.50
C SER A 40 15.90 9.72 7.38
N VAL A 41 14.86 10.55 7.24
CA VAL A 41 14.70 11.77 8.06
C VAL A 41 14.62 11.40 9.53
N GLU A 42 13.80 10.40 9.87
CA GLU A 42 13.60 9.98 11.24
C GLU A 42 14.89 9.42 11.84
N MET A 43 15.52 8.45 11.18
CA MET A 43 16.68 7.75 11.76
C MET A 43 17.98 8.57 11.76
N PHE A 44 18.18 9.45 10.78
CA PHE A 44 19.42 10.24 10.70
C PHE A 44 19.33 11.64 11.31
N TYR A 45 18.13 12.21 11.45
CA TYR A 45 17.98 13.58 11.95
C TYR A 45 17.14 13.64 13.23
N VAL A 46 16.02 12.93 13.32
CA VAL A 46 15.12 13.07 14.48
C VAL A 46 15.60 12.22 15.66
N VAL A 47 15.80 10.92 15.45
CA VAL A 47 16.14 9.95 16.50
C VAL A 47 17.47 10.29 17.20
N PRO A 48 18.55 10.73 16.51
CA PRO A 48 19.78 11.18 17.16
C PRO A 48 19.63 12.40 18.08
N MET A 49 18.58 13.21 17.89
CA MET A 49 18.29 14.33 18.80
C MET A 49 17.61 13.88 20.11
N ILE A 50 17.03 12.67 20.11
CA ILE A 50 16.28 12.12 21.25
C ILE A 50 17.13 11.11 22.02
N PHE A 51 17.87 10.25 21.31
CA PHE A 51 18.68 9.18 21.88
C PHE A 51 20.15 9.33 21.48
N ASP A 52 21.06 8.96 22.40
CA ASP A 52 22.49 8.87 22.09
C ASP A 52 22.72 7.86 20.95
N PRO A 53 23.34 8.26 19.82
CA PRO A 53 23.66 7.38 18.71
C PRO A 53 24.50 6.15 19.08
N ASN A 54 25.26 6.21 20.18
CA ASN A 54 26.04 5.07 20.67
C ASN A 54 25.24 4.18 21.65
N GLY A 55 24.09 4.67 22.11
CA GLY A 55 23.23 4.03 23.10
C GLY A 55 22.46 2.83 22.57
N LEU A 56 22.03 1.97 23.50
CA LEU A 56 21.22 0.79 23.18
C LEU A 56 19.87 1.17 22.55
N MET A 57 19.23 2.23 23.05
CA MET A 57 17.91 2.66 22.55
C MET A 57 17.95 3.07 21.08
N TYR A 58 18.99 3.80 20.65
CA TYR A 58 19.17 4.16 19.24
C TYR A 58 19.24 2.91 18.34
N LYS A 59 19.97 1.87 18.76
CA LYS A 59 20.07 0.60 18.03
C LYS A 59 18.75 -0.16 18.00
N LEU A 60 17.98 -0.15 19.09
CA LEU A 60 16.66 -0.78 19.14
C LEU A 60 15.67 -0.08 18.20
N VAL A 61 15.68 1.25 18.15
CA VAL A 61 14.84 2.02 17.22
C VAL A 61 15.21 1.70 15.76
N TRP A 62 16.51 1.55 15.45
CA TRP A 62 16.95 1.06 14.13
C TRP A 62 16.38 -0.32 13.78
N LEU A 63 16.40 -1.27 14.71
CA LEU A 63 15.81 -2.60 14.47
C LEU A 63 14.31 -2.53 14.20
N VAL A 64 13.59 -1.69 14.94
CA VAL A 64 12.14 -1.47 14.73
C VAL A 64 11.89 -0.81 13.37
N ALA A 65 12.65 0.21 13.00
CA ALA A 65 12.52 0.87 11.72
C ALA A 65 12.75 -0.10 10.55
N ILE A 66 13.81 -0.92 10.63
CA ILE A 66 14.09 -1.97 9.64
C ILE A 66 12.94 -2.98 9.56
N PHE A 67 12.41 -3.41 10.70
CA PHE A 67 11.27 -4.33 10.74
C PHE A 67 10.03 -3.73 10.06
N ILE A 68 9.72 -2.46 10.32
CA ILE A 68 8.59 -1.77 9.69
C ILE A 68 8.79 -1.67 8.18
N VAL A 69 9.96 -1.19 7.72
CA VAL A 69 10.28 -1.08 6.29
C VAL A 69 10.18 -2.44 5.61
N TYR A 70 10.72 -3.50 6.22
CA TYR A 70 10.62 -4.86 5.70
C TYR A 70 9.17 -5.31 5.54
N ASN A 71 8.30 -5.04 6.52
CA ASN A 71 6.88 -5.39 6.43
C ASN A 71 6.16 -4.61 5.34
N ILE A 72 6.45 -3.31 5.18
CA ILE A 72 5.88 -2.50 4.09
C ILE A 72 6.23 -3.13 2.74
N LEU A 73 7.53 -3.39 2.49
CA LEU A 73 8.00 -3.95 1.24
C LEU A 73 7.49 -5.37 1.00
N GLY A 74 7.49 -6.21 2.04
CA GLY A 74 6.99 -7.57 2.01
C GLY A 74 5.50 -7.62 1.65
N ASN A 75 4.68 -6.79 2.29
CA ASN A 75 3.26 -6.68 1.99
C ASN A 75 3.00 -6.17 0.57
N MET A 76 3.75 -5.17 0.11
CA MET A 76 3.66 -4.70 -1.28
C MET A 76 3.97 -5.83 -2.28
N LEU A 77 5.02 -6.61 -2.02
CA LEU A 77 5.37 -7.75 -2.88
C LEU A 77 4.30 -8.85 -2.84
N ALA A 78 3.74 -9.14 -1.66
CA ALA A 78 2.65 -10.09 -1.51
C ALA A 78 1.39 -9.64 -2.28
N CYS A 79 1.03 -8.35 -2.20
CA CYS A 79 -0.05 -7.77 -2.99
C CYS A 79 0.22 -7.84 -4.49
N HIS A 80 1.48 -7.66 -4.93
CA HIS A 80 1.83 -7.78 -6.35
C HIS A 80 1.73 -9.22 -6.86
N ARG A 81 2.07 -10.21 -6.02
CA ARG A 81 2.04 -11.64 -6.39
C ARG A 81 0.64 -12.27 -6.27
N THR A 82 -0.24 -11.71 -5.46
CA THR A 82 -1.57 -12.26 -5.21
C THR A 82 -2.60 -11.57 -6.09
N SER A 83 -3.31 -12.34 -6.92
CA SER A 83 -4.47 -11.79 -7.63
C SER A 83 -5.63 -11.64 -6.67
N SER A 84 -6.19 -10.43 -6.61
CA SER A 84 -7.46 -10.15 -5.92
C SER A 84 -8.68 -10.31 -6.84
N SER A 85 -8.49 -10.82 -8.07
CA SER A 85 -9.59 -10.98 -9.03
C SER A 85 -10.59 -12.05 -8.57
N VAL A 86 -11.87 -11.86 -8.87
CA VAL A 86 -12.89 -12.92 -8.71
C VAL A 86 -12.50 -14.19 -9.48
N ALA A 87 -11.84 -14.04 -10.63
CA ALA A 87 -11.39 -15.16 -11.46
C ALA A 87 -10.36 -16.09 -10.77
N SER A 88 -9.67 -15.62 -9.72
CA SER A 88 -8.73 -16.43 -8.94
C SER A 88 -9.37 -17.16 -7.76
N LEU A 89 -10.68 -16.97 -7.51
CA LEU A 89 -11.40 -17.68 -6.45
C LEU A 89 -11.77 -19.11 -6.87
N PRO A 90 -11.96 -20.06 -5.92
CA PRO A 90 -12.57 -21.36 -6.18
C PRO A 90 -13.93 -21.24 -6.90
N LYS A 91 -14.27 -22.19 -7.79
CA LYS A 91 -15.47 -22.10 -8.65
C LYS A 91 -16.78 -21.89 -7.88
N ASP A 92 -16.90 -22.50 -6.71
CA ASP A 92 -18.00 -22.35 -5.76
C ASP A 92 -18.14 -20.92 -5.20
N ARG A 93 -17.08 -20.12 -5.28
CA ARG A 93 -17.00 -18.73 -4.84
C ARG A 93 -16.80 -17.75 -5.99
N GLN A 94 -17.08 -18.14 -7.22
CA GLN A 94 -17.10 -17.23 -8.37
C GLN A 94 -18.51 -16.70 -8.67
N ILE A 95 -19.52 -17.27 -8.03
CA ILE A 95 -20.93 -16.88 -8.19
C ILE A 95 -21.38 -16.27 -6.86
N PRO A 96 -21.85 -15.01 -6.85
CA PRO A 96 -22.41 -14.42 -5.63
C PRO A 96 -23.65 -15.18 -5.20
N ILE A 97 -23.80 -15.35 -3.89
CA ILE A 97 -25.06 -15.79 -3.28
C ILE A 97 -26.12 -14.73 -3.63
N PRO A 98 -27.38 -15.12 -3.93
CA PRO A 98 -28.41 -14.17 -4.37
C PRO A 98 -28.59 -12.95 -3.45
N GLU A 99 -28.44 -13.16 -2.13
CA GLU A 99 -28.53 -12.13 -1.10
C GLU A 99 -27.35 -11.14 -1.13
N GLU A 100 -26.16 -11.61 -1.51
CA GLU A 100 -24.91 -10.83 -1.52
C GLU A 100 -24.59 -10.21 -2.89
N LYS A 101 -25.39 -10.48 -3.92
CA LYS A 101 -25.14 -10.03 -5.30
C LYS A 101 -24.94 -8.51 -5.41
N HIS A 102 -25.62 -7.73 -4.57
CA HIS A 102 -25.48 -6.27 -4.52
C HIS A 102 -24.11 -5.80 -4.04
N LEU A 103 -23.35 -6.65 -3.31
CA LEU A 103 -22.00 -6.33 -2.83
C LEU A 103 -20.92 -6.57 -3.89
N TRP A 104 -21.25 -7.35 -4.93
CA TRP A 104 -20.32 -7.77 -5.98
C TRP A 104 -20.27 -6.81 -7.17
N GLU A 105 -21.08 -5.76 -7.20
CA GLU A 105 -21.06 -4.72 -8.25
C GLU A 105 -19.72 -3.95 -8.33
N HIS A 106 -18.83 -4.18 -7.35
CA HIS A 106 -17.52 -3.53 -7.22
C HIS A 106 -16.34 -4.50 -7.32
N CYS A 107 -16.61 -5.80 -7.57
CA CYS A 107 -15.61 -6.87 -7.66
C CYS A 107 -15.24 -7.23 -9.11
#